data_AF-X1QSV2-F1
#
_entry.id   AF-X1QSV2-F1
#
_cell.length_a   1.000
_cell.length_b   1.000
_cell.length_c   1.000
_cell.angle_alpha   90.00
_cell.angle_beta   90.00
_cell.angle_gamma   90.00
#
_symmetry.space_group_name_H-M   'P 1'
#
loop_
_entity.id
_entity.type
_entity.pdbx_description
1 polymer ?
#
loop_
_entity_poly.entity_id
_entity_poly.type
_entity_poly.pdbx_seq_one_letter_code
_entity_poly.pdbx_strand_id
1 'polypeptide(L)' 'MFEAHSKVVIELSKKSKKTRVSLTLTDPYIQGLDVLVEKGLFIDRQDAIREFIRDGFKKQGIHLNSGVFRG' A
#
# COMPACT_ATOMS: atom_id res chain seq x y z
N MET A 1 -19.89 -10.34 -27.76
CA MET A 1 -20.22 -10.72 -26.37
C MET A 1 -19.11 -10.14 -25.51
N PHE A 2 -19.36 -9.00 -24.86
CA PHE A 2 -18.33 -8.28 -24.08
C PHE A 2 -18.42 -8.76 -22.63
N GLU A 3 -17.46 -9.55 -22.18
CA GLU A 3 -17.32 -9.89 -20.77
C GLU A 3 -16.89 -8.64 -20.00
N ALA A 4 -17.78 -8.15 -19.15
CA ALA A 4 -17.47 -7.08 -18.21
C ALA A 4 -16.53 -7.65 -17.12
N HIS A 5 -15.23 -7.41 -17.26
CA HIS A 5 -14.29 -7.59 -16.16
C HIS A 5 -14.70 -6.67 -15.02
N SER A 6 -15.41 -7.23 -14.03
CA SER A 6 -15.86 -6.51 -12.85
C SER A 6 -14.66 -6.08 -12.01
N LYS A 7 -14.26 -4.80 -12.12
CA LYS A 7 -13.19 -4.22 -11.30
C LYS A 7 -13.67 -4.09 -9.85
N VAL A 8 -12.93 -4.64 -8.91
CA VAL A 8 -13.21 -4.48 -7.47
C VAL A 8 -12.67 -3.12 -7.02
N VAL A 9 -13.56 -2.14 -6.88
CA VAL A 9 -13.26 -0.82 -6.33
C VAL A 9 -13.64 -0.79 -4.86
N ILE A 10 -12.66 -0.61 -3.97
CA ILE A 10 -12.95 -0.46 -2.54
C ILE A 10 -13.21 1.03 -2.28
N GLU A 11 -14.48 1.36 -2.11
CA GLU A 11 -14.91 2.71 -1.74
C GLU A 11 -14.79 2.91 -0.22
N LEU A 12 -13.74 3.60 0.22
CA LEU A 12 -13.51 3.98 1.62
C LEU A 12 -14.40 5.17 2.01
N SER A 13 -15.72 4.94 2.11
CA SER A 13 -16.78 5.95 2.31
C SER A 13 -16.93 6.51 3.75
N LYS A 14 -16.04 6.19 4.69
CA LYS A 14 -16.02 6.84 6.02
C LYS A 14 -14.62 7.32 6.31
N LYS A 15 -14.46 8.63 6.61
CA LYS A 15 -13.21 9.32 7.04
C LYS A 15 -12.14 8.30 7.37
N SER A 16 -11.17 8.11 6.47
CA SER A 16 -10.17 7.05 6.57
C SER A 16 -9.52 7.09 7.94
N LYS A 17 -9.92 6.18 8.84
CA LYS A 17 -9.31 6.08 10.17
C LYS A 17 -7.92 5.51 9.97
N LYS A 18 -6.89 6.25 10.37
CA LYS A 18 -5.53 5.72 10.42
C LYS A 18 -5.52 4.60 11.47
N THR A 19 -5.24 3.38 11.03
CA THR A 19 -5.10 2.22 11.92
C THR A 19 -3.63 1.85 11.99
N ARG A 20 -3.10 1.73 13.21
CA ARG A 20 -1.76 1.20 13.44
C ARG A 20 -1.85 -0.32 13.48
N VAL A 21 -1.13 -0.98 12.58
CA VAL A 21 -0.97 -2.44 12.55
C VAL A 21 0.49 -2.75 12.82
N SER A 22 0.75 -3.60 13.80
CA SER A 22 2.09 -4.16 14.05
C SER A 22 2.17 -5.52 13.37
N LEU A 23 3.27 -5.79 12.69
CA LEU A 23 3.54 -7.06 12.00
C LEU A 23 4.90 -7.57 12.44
N THR A 24 5.03 -8.88 12.58
CA THR A 24 6.31 -9.55 12.82
C THR A 24 6.80 -10.13 11.49
N LEU A 25 8.04 -9.79 11.11
CA LEU A 25 8.68 -10.25 9.88
C LEU A 25 10.02 -10.90 10.24
N THR A 26 10.50 -11.81 9.40
CA THR A 26 11.85 -12.37 9.54
C THR A 26 12.91 -11.32 9.15
N ASP A 27 14.10 -11.43 9.76
CA ASP A 27 15.19 -10.47 9.59
C ASP A 27 15.54 -10.12 8.13
N PRO A 28 15.56 -11.06 7.16
CA PRO A 28 15.87 -10.72 5.76
C PRO A 28 14.91 -9.69 5.14
N TYR A 29 13.64 -9.68 5.54
CA TYR A 29 12.67 -8.68 5.05
C TYR A 29 12.92 -7.31 5.67
N ILE A 30 13.27 -7.26 6.95
CA ILE A 30 13.61 -6.01 7.64
C ILE A 30 14.87 -5.41 7.02
N GLN A 31 15.91 -6.21 6.80
CA GLN A 31 17.14 -5.79 6.14
C GLN A 31 16.89 -5.32 4.71
N GLY A 32 16.04 -6.02 3.96
CA GLY A 32 15.64 -5.58 2.62
C GLY A 32 14.99 -4.20 2.64
N LEU A 33 14.10 -3.92 3.61
CA LEU A 33 13.49 -2.60 3.77
C LEU A 33 14.52 -1.54 4.17
N ASP A 34 15.47 -1.87 5.04
CA ASP A 34 16.54 -0.96 5.44
C ASP A 34 17.40 -0.53 4.26
N VAL A 35 17.82 -1.47 3.41
CA VAL A 35 18.59 -1.16 2.19
C VAL A 35 17.84 -0.20 1.27
N LEU A 36 16.52 -0.29 1.19
CA LEU A 36 15.72 0.64 0.38
C LEU A 36 15.71 2.07 0.96
N VAL A 37 15.65 2.18 2.28
CA VAL A 37 15.73 3.47 2.99
C VAL A 37 17.13 4.06 2.91
N GLU A 38 18.18 3.25 3.13
CA GLU A 38 19.58 3.66 3.05
C GLU A 38 19.96 4.18 1.66
N LYS A 39 19.39 3.60 0.60
CA LYS A 39 19.55 4.07 -0.79
C LYS A 39 18.78 5.35 -1.09
N GLY A 40 18.00 5.87 -0.13
CA GLY A 40 17.17 7.05 -0.30
C GLY A 40 15.96 6.84 -1.22
N LEU A 41 15.57 5.58 -1.48
CA LEU A 41 14.39 5.27 -2.31
C LEU A 41 13.09 5.52 -1.56
N PHE A 42 13.11 5.40 -0.23
CA PHE A 42 11.98 5.68 0.65
C PHE A 42 12.44 6.41 1.91
N ILE A 43 11.55 7.21 2.48
CA ILE A 43 11.82 8.02 3.69
C ILE A 43 12.04 7.11 4.91
N ASP A 44 11.21 6.08 5.04
CA ASP A 44 11.26 5.11 6.12
C ASP A 44 10.68 3.76 5.67
N ARG A 45 10.76 2.76 6.55
CA ARG A 45 10.20 1.42 6.30
C ARG A 45 8.69 1.46 6.07
N GLN A 46 7.95 2.34 6.76
CA GLN A 46 6.50 2.42 6.64
C GLN A 46 6.08 2.95 5.26
N ASP A 47 6.83 3.88 4.72
CA ASP A 47 6.63 4.43 3.39
C ASP A 47 6.87 3.37 2.31
N ALA A 48 7.98 2.64 2.42
CA ALA A 48 8.26 1.49 1.55
C ALA A 48 7.13 0.45 1.61
N ILE A 49 6.72 0.03 2.81
CA ILE A 49 5.64 -0.95 3.01
C ILE A 49 4.32 -0.45 2.38
N ARG A 50 3.96 0.82 2.58
CA ARG A 50 2.74 1.41 2.01
C ARG A 50 2.75 1.34 0.49
N GLU A 51 3.88 1.63 -0.16
CA GLU A 51 3.99 1.57 -1.62
C GLU A 51 3.89 0.14 -2.14
N PHE A 52 4.61 -0.81 -1.52
CA PHE A 52 4.51 -2.22 -1.91
C PHE A 52 3.10 -2.79 -1.75
N ILE A 53 2.39 -2.45 -0.67
CA ILE A 53 1.00 -2.87 -0.46
C ILE A 53 0.09 -2.24 -1.52
N ARG A 54 0.27 -0.95 -1.81
CA ARG A 54 -0.51 -0.24 -2.84
C ARG A 54 -0.31 -0.91 -4.21
N ASP A 55 0.92 -1.22 -4.58
CA ASP A 55 1.23 -1.89 -5.83
C ASP A 55 0.74 -3.34 -5.87
N GLY A 56 0.79 -4.04 -4.74
CA GLY A 56 0.17 -5.35 -4.57
C GLY A 56 -1.33 -5.30 -4.88
N PHE A 57 -2.06 -4.34 -4.32
CA PHE A 57 -3.48 -4.16 -4.61
C PHE A 57 -3.74 -3.82 -6.09
N LYS A 58 -2.98 -2.90 -6.68
CA LYS A 58 -3.10 -2.57 -8.10
C LYS A 58 -2.94 -3.81 -9.00
N LYS A 59 -1.96 -4.68 -8.70
CA LYS A 59 -1.71 -5.92 -9.46
C LYS A 59 -2.86 -6.92 -9.37
N GLN A 60 -3.65 -6.88 -8.29
CA GLN A 60 -4.85 -7.70 -8.12
C GLN A 60 -6.13 -7.01 -8.65
N GLY A 61 -6.00 -5.86 -9.33
CA GLY A 61 -7.16 -5.10 -9.82
C GLY A 61 -7.95 -4.38 -8.72
N ILE A 62 -7.37 -4.24 -7.52
CA ILE A 62 -7.97 -3.55 -6.39
C ILE A 62 -7.55 -2.08 -6.44
N HIS A 63 -8.52 -1.21 -6.69
CA HIS A 63 -8.30 0.24 -6.71
C HIS A 63 -8.66 0.84 -5.35
N LEU A 64 -7.68 1.45 -4.69
CA LEU A 64 -7.87 2.21 -3.45
C LEU A 64 -8.35 3.63 -3.81
N ASN A 65 -9.58 3.98 -3.45
CA ASN A 65 -10.08 5.34 -3.63
C ASN A 65 -9.59 6.21 -2.45
N SER A 66 -8.35 6.71 -2.53
CA SER A 66 -7.88 7.70 -1.56
C SER A 66 -8.49 9.04 -1.92
N GLY A 67 -9.54 9.46 -1.19
CA GLY A 67 -9.95 10.85 -1.16
C GLY A 67 -8.76 11.68 -0.70
N VAL A 68 -8.05 12.30 -1.64
CA VAL A 68 -6.85 13.10 -1.38
C VAL A 68 -7.31 14.34 -0.63
N PHE A 69 -7.14 14.36 0.69
CA PHE A 69 -7.07 15.61 1.44
C PHE A 69 -5.73 16.27 1.08
N ARG A 70 -5.76 17.16 0.08
CA ARG A 70 -4.78 18.24 -0.03
C ARG A 70 -5.15 19.27 1.03
N GLY A 71 -4.40 19.27 2.13
CA GLY A 71 -4.37 20.32 3.12
C GLY A 71 -2.94 20.83 3.24
#